data_AF-A0A3S1Q3Z1-F1
#
_entry.id   AF-A0A3S1Q3Z1-F1
#
_cell.length_a   1.000
_cell.length_b   1.000
_cell.length_c   1.000
_cell.angle_alpha   90.00
_cell.angle_beta   90.00
_cell.angle_gamma   90.00
#
_symmetry.space_group_name_H-M   'P 1'
#
loop_
_entity.id
_entity.type
_entity.pdbx_description
1 polymer ?
#
loop_
_entity_poly.entity_id
_entity_poly.type
_entity_poly.pdbx_seq_one_letter_code
_entity_poly.pdbx_strand_id
1 'polypeptide(L)' 'YVTAQSFSGGTYSARVLVDGEAYWVDEFRLSQLRQGLTPAELELTPAADD' A
#
# COMPACT_ATOMS: atom_id res chain seq x y z
N TYR A 1 1.93 0.64 -8.59
CA TYR A 1 2.84 1.81 -8.44
C TYR A 1 2.33 2.71 -7.31
N VAL A 2 3.19 3.53 -6.70
CA VAL A 2 2.79 4.45 -5.61
C VAL A 2 2.06 5.67 -6.20
N THR A 3 0.91 6.03 -5.64
CA THR A 3 0.05 7.15 -6.06
C THR A 3 -0.02 8.27 -5.04
N ALA A 4 0.15 7.97 -3.76
CA ALA A 4 0.26 8.95 -2.69
C ALA A 4 1.18 8.41 -1.59
N GLN A 5 1.77 9.31 -0.81
CA GLN A 5 2.57 9.00 0.36
C GLN A 5 2.30 10.03 1.44
N SER A 6 2.16 9.57 2.69
CA SER A 6 1.94 10.42 3.85
C SER A 6 2.87 10.00 4.98
N PHE A 7 3.34 10.98 5.73
CA PHE A 7 4.07 10.77 6.96
C PHE A 7 3.37 11.58 8.05
N SER A 8 2.80 10.90 9.04
CA SER A 8 2.03 11.54 10.11
C SER A 8 2.22 10.77 11.41
N GLY A 9 2.44 11.49 12.51
CA GLY A 9 2.60 10.87 13.83
C GLY A 9 3.79 9.90 13.97
N GLY A 10 4.82 10.02 13.11
CA GLY A 10 5.94 9.08 13.08
C GLY A 10 5.66 7.80 12.30
N THR A 11 4.52 7.69 11.62
CA THR A 11 4.16 6.54 10.79
C THR A 11 4.16 6.95 9.32
N TYR A 12 4.83 6.14 8.49
CA TYR A 12 4.77 6.23 7.04
C TYR A 12 3.61 5.40 6.52
N SER A 13 2.84 5.97 5.59
CA SER A 13 1.88 5.25 4.76
C SER A 13 2.02 5.63 3.29
N ALA A 14 1.74 4.69 2.40
CA ALA A 14 1.69 4.88 0.97
C ALA A 14 0.40 4.32 0.40
N ARG A 15 -0.18 5.01 -0.58
CA ARG A 15 -1.25 4.50 -1.41
C ARG A 15 -0.64 3.89 -2.66
N VAL A 16 -0.80 2.59 -2.83
CA VAL A 16 -0.33 1.85 -4.01
C VAL A 16 -1.51 1.46 -4.88
N LEU A 17 -1.36 1.56 -6.19
CA LEU A 17 -2.29 1.01 -7.17
C LEU A 17 -1.72 -0.30 -7.72
N VAL A 18 -2.46 -1.39 -7.57
CA VAL A 18 -2.13 -2.75 -8.05
C VAL A 18 -3.32 -3.27 -8.84
N ASP A 19 -3.10 -3.64 -10.11
CA ASP A 19 -4.16 -4.13 -11.00
C ASP A 19 -5.44 -3.26 -11.06
N GLY A 20 -5.30 -1.94 -10.87
CA GLY A 20 -6.41 -0.98 -10.88
C GLY A 20 -7.09 -0.77 -9.52
N GLU A 21 -6.66 -1.49 -8.47
CA GLU A 21 -7.18 -1.34 -7.12
C GLU A 21 -6.16 -0.67 -6.20
N ALA A 22 -6.65 0.25 -5.35
CA ALA A 22 -5.80 1.03 -4.47
C ALA A 22 -5.71 0.38 -3.09
N TYR A 23 -4.54 0.44 -2.45
CA TYR A 23 -4.31 -0.07 -1.09
C TYR A 23 -3.48 0.91 -0.29
N TRP A 24 -3.83 1.11 0.98
CA TRP A 24 -2.98 1.80 1.95
C TRP A 24 -2.03 0.79 2.60
N VAL A 25 -0.75 1.07 2.51
CA VAL A 25 0.32 0.20 3.05
C VAL A 25 1.31 1.01 3.87
N ASP A 26 1.84 0.39 4.92
CA ASP A 26 3.03 0.88 5.60
C ASP A 26 4.31 0.54 4.83
N GLU A 27 5.45 1.01 5.35
CA GLU A 27 6.76 0.82 4.72
C GLU A 27 7.16 -0.67 4.56
N PHE A 28 6.78 -1.51 5.52
CA PHE A 28 7.10 -2.93 5.50
C PHE A 28 6.31 -3.64 4.38
N ARG A 29 4.99 -3.43 4.34
CA ARG A 29 4.13 -3.96 3.28
C ARG A 29 4.50 -3.42 1.90
N LEU A 30 4.88 -2.14 1.79
CA LEU A 30 5.38 -1.57 0.54
C LEU A 30 6.63 -2.30 0.05
N SER A 31 7.55 -2.64 0.96
CA SER A 31 8.77 -3.38 0.61
C SER A 31 8.45 -4.79 0.12
N GLN A 32 7.47 -5.47 0.72
CA GLN A 32 7.00 -6.78 0.29
C GLN A 32 6.36 -6.75 -1.11
N LEU A 33 5.51 -5.76 -1.39
CA LEU A 33 4.96 -5.56 -2.74
C LEU A 33 6.07 -5.35 -3.79
N ARG A 34 7.13 -4.62 -3.43
CA ARG A 34 8.29 -4.41 -4.32
C ARG A 34 9.13 -5.68 -4.53
N GLN A 35 9.05 -6.65 -3.62
CA GLN A 35 9.66 -7.98 -3.77
C GLN A 35 8.79 -8.94 -4.58
N GLY A 36 7.59 -8.52 -5.00
CA GLY A 36 6.69 -9.29 -5.87
C GLY A 36 5.56 -10.01 -5.15
N LEU A 37 5.38 -9.80 -3.84
CA LEU A 37 4.19 -10.29 -3.12
C LEU A 37 2.95 -9.55 -3.59
N THR A 38 1.83 -10.26 -3.64
CA THR A 38 0.53 -9.70 -4.05
C THR A 38 -0.24 -9.11 -2.86
N PRO A 39 -1.19 -8.18 -3.11
CA PRO A 39 -2.06 -7.65 -2.06
C PRO A 39 -2.81 -8.74 -1.28
N ALA A 40 -3.25 -9.80 -1.95
CA ALA A 40 -3.95 -10.93 -1.33
C ALA A 40 -3.05 -11.73 -0.37
N GLU A 41 -1.79 -12.00 -0.75
CA GLU A 41 -0.82 -12.67 0.11
C GLU A 41 -0.45 -11.86 1.35
N LEU A 42 -0.55 -10.54 1.24
CA LEU A 42 -0.32 -9.60 2.33
C LEU A 42 -1.59 -9.26 3.12
N GLU A 43 -2.71 -9.89 2.79
CA GLU A 43 -4.03 -9.67 3.38
C GLU A 43 -4.42 -8.18 3.39
N LEU A 44 -4.05 -7.45 2.34
CA LEU A 44 -4.37 -6.04 2.21
C LEU A 44 -5.84 -5.85 1.91
N THR A 45 -6.46 -4.93 2.63
CA THR A 45 -7.81 -4.47 2.32
C THR A 45 -7.73 -3.29 1.35
N PRO A 46 -8.58 -3.26 0.30
CA PRO A 46 -8.65 -2.11 -0.60
C PRO A 46 -8.86 -0.82 0.19
N ALA A 47 -8.14 0.22 -0.23
CA ALA A 47 -8.38 1.57 0.25
C ALA A 47 -9.79 1.98 -0.18
N ALA A 48 -10.62 2.41 0.77
CA ALA A 48 -11.85 3.10 0.42
C ALA A 48 -11.49 4.37 -0.37
N ASP A 49 -12.07 4.51 -1.55
CA ASP A 49 -12.08 5.78 -2.29
C ASP A 49 -13.05 6.70 -1.53
N ASP A 50 -12.50 7.64 -0.75
CA ASP A 50 -13.25 8.79 -0.20
C ASP A 50 -13.31 9.90 -1.26
#